data_AF-A0A7C3GFA0-F1
#
_entry.id   AF-A0A7C3GFA0-F1
#
_cell.length_a   1.000
_cell.length_b   1.000
_cell.length_c   1.000
_cell.angle_alpha   90.00
_cell.angle_beta   90.00
_cell.angle_gamma   90.00
#
_symmetry.space_group_name_H-M   'P 1'
#
loop_
_entity.id
_entity.type
_entity.pdbx_description
1 polymer ?
#
loop_
_entity_poly.entity_id
_entity_poly.type
_entity_poly.pdbx_seq_one_letter_code
_entity_poly.pdbx_strand_id
1 'polypeptide(L)'
;MPTRQRKHGREGGTFMEELPVTTIMGIAGLIIGTAFGAVTHRTNFCAMGAVSDIVSFGDWKRMRAWALAAATAIAGAQFLHIIGLVDLTKSIYLNSSFPLSGFILGGLIFGFGMVIGGGCPGRNLMRVGNGDLKALVVLLLIGWAGYMAMRGILATPRIWLQNLLSFNWSAWNIPDQGMATIIGGFVGIPYETMAPIVAFSVIGALLVFCFKDPAFRRSPRHIAAGVL
;
A
#
# COMPACT_ATOMS: atom_id res chain seq x y z
N MET A 1 8.51 -58.05 -3.62
CA MET A 1 7.15 -57.61 -3.23
C MET A 1 7.21 -56.10 -2.96
N PRO A 2 6.22 -55.33 -3.41
CA PRO A 2 6.32 -53.92 -3.81
C PRO A 2 5.52 -52.95 -2.91
N THR A 3 5.64 -51.63 -3.12
CA THR A 3 4.57 -50.57 -3.18
C THR A 3 5.24 -49.19 -3.15
N ARG A 4 5.40 -48.43 -4.25
CA ARG A 4 4.41 -47.61 -4.99
C ARG A 4 3.68 -46.58 -4.11
N GLN A 5 4.08 -45.29 -4.19
CA GLN A 5 3.24 -44.08 -4.21
C GLN A 5 4.15 -42.86 -4.52
N ARG A 6 3.81 -41.85 -5.32
CA ARG A 6 2.81 -41.62 -6.36
C ARG A 6 3.25 -40.30 -7.02
N LYS A 7 3.25 -40.26 -8.35
CA LYS A 7 3.27 -39.00 -9.11
C LYS A 7 2.14 -38.08 -8.61
N HIS A 8 2.47 -36.84 -8.27
CA HIS A 8 1.59 -35.68 -8.36
C HIS A 8 2.47 -34.61 -9.00
N GLY A 9 2.50 -34.50 -10.33
CA GLY A 9 1.35 -34.03 -11.09
C GLY A 9 1.27 -32.51 -11.00
N ARG A 10 2.34 -31.81 -11.42
CA ARG A 10 2.29 -30.36 -11.71
C ARG A 10 2.61 -30.16 -13.19
N GLU A 11 1.77 -30.75 -14.04
CA GLU A 11 1.73 -30.50 -15.49
C GLU A 11 1.06 -29.14 -15.75
N GLY A 12 1.69 -28.07 -15.28
CA GLY A 12 1.26 -26.68 -15.52
C GLY A 12 2.42 -25.73 -15.81
N GLY A 13 3.61 -26.24 -16.09
CA GLY A 13 4.85 -25.45 -16.17
C GLY A 13 5.47 -25.29 -17.57
N THR A 14 4.95 -25.93 -18.61
CA THR A 14 5.69 -26.04 -19.89
C THR A 14 5.67 -24.79 -20.77
N PHE A 15 4.87 -23.76 -20.43
CA PHE A 15 4.91 -22.44 -21.12
C PHE A 15 5.61 -21.34 -20.29
N MET A 16 5.88 -21.61 -19.01
CA MET A 16 6.36 -20.61 -18.04
C MET A 16 7.88 -20.66 -17.85
N GLU A 17 8.56 -21.66 -18.43
CA GLU A 17 9.99 -21.93 -18.28
C GLU A 17 10.85 -21.46 -19.48
N GLU A 18 10.23 -21.17 -20.63
CA GLU A 18 10.96 -20.66 -21.83
C GLU A 18 11.08 -19.13 -21.87
N LEU A 19 10.34 -18.42 -21.01
CA LEU A 19 10.41 -16.97 -20.90
C LEU A 19 11.25 -16.58 -19.67
N PRO A 20 12.22 -15.67 -19.81
CA PRO A 20 12.97 -15.20 -18.65
C PRO A 20 11.98 -14.55 -17.67
N VAL A 21 12.13 -14.86 -16.37
CA VAL A 21 11.26 -14.39 -15.28
C VAL A 21 11.06 -12.87 -15.31
N THR A 22 12.07 -12.14 -15.77
CA THR A 22 12.04 -10.69 -16.00
C THR A 22 10.95 -10.26 -16.99
N THR A 23 10.73 -11.01 -18.06
CA THR A 23 9.71 -10.72 -19.07
C THR A 23 8.30 -10.98 -18.54
N ILE A 24 8.10 -12.08 -17.79
CA ILE A 24 6.81 -12.38 -17.16
C ILE A 24 6.46 -11.27 -16.16
N MET A 25 7.40 -10.89 -15.30
CA MET A 25 7.21 -9.79 -14.35
C MET A 25 6.98 -8.45 -15.06
N GLY A 26 7.71 -8.20 -16.15
CA GLY A 26 7.58 -6.97 -16.95
C GLY A 26 6.22 -6.85 -17.62
N ILE A 27 5.73 -7.91 -18.27
CA ILE A 27 4.40 -7.92 -18.92
C ILE A 27 3.30 -7.83 -17.87
N ALA A 28 3.39 -8.60 -16.77
CA ALA A 28 2.41 -8.52 -15.69
C ALA A 28 2.35 -7.12 -15.08
N GLY A 29 3.51 -6.52 -14.80
CA GLY A 29 3.61 -5.15 -14.30
C GLY A 29 3.06 -4.11 -15.28
N LEU A 30 3.29 -4.28 -16.58
CA LEU A 30 2.73 -3.42 -17.61
C LEU A 30 1.21 -3.51 -17.66
N ILE A 31 0.64 -4.72 -17.68
CA ILE A 31 -0.81 -4.94 -17.70
C ILE A 31 -1.47 -4.30 -16.47
N ILE A 32 -0.94 -4.58 -15.28
CA ILE A 32 -1.47 -4.03 -14.02
C ILE A 32 -1.31 -2.51 -13.98
N GLY A 33 -0.14 -2.00 -14.38
CA GLY A 33 0.16 -0.57 -14.40
C GLY A 33 -0.73 0.21 -15.38
N THR A 34 -0.98 -0.33 -16.57
CA THR A 34 -1.88 0.28 -17.56
C THR A 34 -3.33 0.25 -17.07
N ALA A 35 -3.79 -0.87 -16.50
CA ALA A 35 -5.13 -0.96 -15.93
C ALA A 35 -5.32 0.04 -14.79
N PHE A 36 -4.41 0.07 -13.82
CA PHE A 36 -4.42 1.00 -12.69
C PHE A 36 -4.36 2.46 -13.15
N GLY A 37 -3.50 2.76 -14.13
CA GLY A 37 -3.38 4.10 -14.72
C GLY A 37 -4.67 4.55 -15.40
N ALA A 38 -5.32 3.67 -16.17
CA ALA A 38 -6.60 3.96 -16.84
C ALA A 38 -7.73 4.23 -15.83
N VAL A 39 -7.84 3.41 -14.79
CA VAL A 39 -8.84 3.59 -13.72
C VAL A 39 -8.60 4.88 -12.96
N THR A 40 -7.36 5.15 -12.58
CA THR A 40 -7.03 6.33 -11.78
C THR A 40 -7.19 7.64 -12.56
N HIS A 41 -6.87 7.63 -13.87
CA HIS A 41 -7.09 8.77 -14.76
C HIS A 41 -8.60 9.08 -14.90
N ARG A 42 -9.43 8.06 -15.13
CA ARG A 42 -10.89 8.18 -15.22
C ARG A 42 -11.54 8.69 -13.94
N THR A 43 -11.00 8.30 -12.78
CA THR A 43 -11.60 8.57 -11.47
C THR A 43 -11.05 9.81 -10.77
N ASN A 44 -9.99 10.43 -11.31
CA ASN A 44 -9.29 11.57 -10.70
C ASN A 44 -8.88 11.31 -9.25
N PHE A 45 -8.49 10.07 -8.95
CA PHE A 45 -8.14 9.66 -7.61
C PHE A 45 -6.76 10.21 -7.23
N CYS A 46 -6.73 11.06 -6.21
CA CYS A 46 -5.53 11.71 -5.72
C CYS A 46 -5.69 12.00 -4.23
N ALA A 47 -4.83 11.42 -3.39
CA ALA A 47 -4.85 11.63 -1.95
C ALA A 47 -4.73 13.12 -1.58
N MET A 48 -3.82 13.85 -2.23
CA MET A 48 -3.67 15.30 -2.01
C MET A 48 -4.92 16.07 -2.45
N GLY A 49 -5.55 15.67 -3.55
CA GLY A 49 -6.82 16.25 -3.99
C GLY A 49 -7.95 16.02 -2.99
N ALA A 50 -8.00 14.85 -2.35
CA ALA A 50 -8.98 14.57 -1.30
C ALA A 50 -8.78 15.47 -0.06
N VAL A 51 -7.52 15.69 0.36
CA VAL A 51 -7.20 16.60 1.47
C VAL A 51 -7.56 18.04 1.11
N SER A 52 -7.21 18.49 -0.10
CA SER A 52 -7.55 19.83 -0.58
C SER A 52 -9.05 20.05 -0.66
N ASP A 53 -9.82 19.06 -1.13
CA ASP A 53 -11.27 19.19 -1.26
C ASP A 53 -11.98 19.29 0.10
N ILE A 54 -11.44 18.63 1.13
CA ILE A 54 -11.94 18.76 2.50
C ILE A 54 -11.65 20.16 3.05
N VAL A 55 -10.43 20.66 2.88
CA VAL A 55 -10.02 21.95 3.44
C VAL A 55 -10.67 23.12 2.70
N SER A 56 -10.80 23.04 1.36
CA SER A 56 -11.30 24.13 0.53
C SER A 56 -12.81 24.09 0.32
N PHE A 57 -13.41 22.91 0.17
CA PHE A 57 -14.81 22.75 -0.22
C PHE A 57 -15.66 21.93 0.76
N GLY A 58 -15.05 21.35 1.80
CA GLY A 58 -15.73 20.46 2.75
C GLY A 58 -16.23 19.15 2.12
N ASP A 59 -15.72 18.76 0.95
CA ASP A 59 -16.18 17.55 0.23
C ASP A 59 -15.37 16.31 0.63
N TRP A 60 -16.04 15.37 1.30
CA TRP A 60 -15.44 14.13 1.81
C TRP A 60 -15.51 12.95 0.84
N LYS A 61 -16.16 13.09 -0.33
CA LYS A 61 -16.39 11.94 -1.25
C LYS A 61 -15.08 11.32 -1.73
N ARG A 62 -14.06 12.12 -2.04
CA ARG A 62 -12.75 11.61 -2.51
C ARG A 62 -11.95 10.95 -1.41
N MET A 63 -12.04 11.45 -0.18
CA MET A 63 -11.37 10.81 0.97
C MET A 63 -12.02 9.48 1.30
N ARG A 64 -13.34 9.39 1.19
CA ARG A 64 -14.07 8.11 1.30
C ARG A 64 -13.72 7.13 0.19
N ALA A 65 -13.56 7.59 -1.05
CA ALA A 65 -13.07 6.75 -2.13
C ALA A 65 -11.67 6.19 -1.83
N TRP A 66 -10.78 7.03 -1.28
CA TRP A 66 -9.43 6.62 -0.87
C TRP A 66 -9.44 5.61 0.28
N ALA A 67 -10.29 5.81 1.28
CA ALA A 67 -10.51 4.85 2.37
C ALA A 67 -11.08 3.52 1.85
N LEU A 68 -11.98 3.56 0.86
CA LEU A 68 -12.52 2.36 0.22
C LEU A 68 -11.43 1.59 -0.55
N ALA A 69 -10.58 2.30 -1.31
CA ALA A 69 -9.42 1.71 -1.99
C ALA A 69 -8.45 1.05 -1.01
N ALA A 70 -8.22 1.67 0.15
CA ALA A 70 -7.41 1.07 1.19
C ALA A 70 -8.06 -0.20 1.75
N ALA A 71 -9.38 -0.19 2.00
CA ALA A 71 -10.11 -1.35 2.49
C ALA A 71 -10.09 -2.53 1.49
N THR A 72 -10.26 -2.26 0.20
CA THR A 72 -10.20 -3.29 -0.85
C THR A 72 -8.80 -3.83 -1.04
N ALA A 73 -7.76 -2.99 -0.95
CA ALA A 73 -6.36 -3.43 -0.97
C ALA A 73 -6.04 -4.34 0.23
N ILE A 74 -6.48 -3.98 1.44
CA ILE A 74 -6.29 -4.82 2.65
C ILE A 74 -7.03 -6.15 2.50
N ALA A 75 -8.29 -6.12 2.04
CA ALA A 75 -9.08 -7.33 1.83
C ALA A 75 -8.43 -8.26 0.78
N GLY A 76 -7.95 -7.70 -0.33
CA GLY A 76 -7.23 -8.45 -1.36
C GLY A 76 -5.93 -9.07 -0.85
N ALA A 77 -5.11 -8.29 -0.14
CA ALA A 77 -3.86 -8.78 0.45
C ALA A 77 -4.11 -9.91 1.47
N GLN A 78 -5.10 -9.75 2.34
CA GLN A 78 -5.47 -10.77 3.33
C GLN A 78 -6.04 -12.02 2.65
N PHE A 79 -6.83 -11.88 1.59
CA PHE A 79 -7.33 -13.01 0.82
C PHE A 79 -6.18 -13.80 0.18
N LEU A 80 -5.21 -13.12 -0.42
CA LEU A 80 -4.01 -13.75 -0.99
C LEU A 80 -3.15 -14.48 0.05
N HIS A 81 -3.18 -14.00 1.30
CA HIS A 81 -2.53 -14.66 2.42
C HIS A 81 -3.20 -15.98 2.79
N ILE A 82 -4.53 -15.94 2.95
CA ILE A 82 -5.31 -17.09 3.41
C ILE A 82 -5.26 -18.23 2.39
N ILE A 83 -5.23 -17.92 1.10
CA ILE A 83 -5.09 -18.93 0.04
C ILE A 83 -3.64 -19.47 -0.10
N GLY A 84 -2.69 -18.98 0.70
CA GLY A 84 -1.31 -19.44 0.73
C GLY A 84 -0.46 -19.02 -0.48
N LEU A 85 -0.93 -18.06 -1.30
CA LEU A 85 -0.16 -17.55 -2.44
C LEU A 85 0.92 -16.55 -2.02
N VAL A 86 0.69 -15.80 -0.93
CA VAL A 86 1.60 -14.76 -0.43
C VAL A 86 1.77 -14.88 1.08
N ASP A 87 3.01 -14.91 1.53
CA ASP A 87 3.36 -14.90 2.96
C ASP A 87 3.62 -13.46 3.43
N LEU A 88 2.64 -12.83 4.10
CA LEU A 88 2.77 -11.46 4.61
C LEU A 88 3.69 -11.37 5.84
N THR A 89 3.94 -12.49 6.52
CA THR A 89 4.79 -12.54 7.71
C THR A 89 6.25 -12.28 7.38
N LYS A 90 6.65 -12.47 6.11
CA LYS A 90 8.00 -12.16 5.60
C LYS A 90 8.14 -10.77 4.99
N SER A 91 7.12 -9.92 5.13
CA SER A 91 7.16 -8.59 4.54
C SER A 91 8.18 -7.69 5.27
N ILE A 92 8.87 -6.83 4.52
CA ILE A 92 9.86 -5.87 5.04
C ILE A 92 9.22 -4.90 6.06
N TYR A 93 7.89 -4.77 6.04
CA TYR A 93 7.12 -3.89 6.91
C TYR A 93 6.77 -4.51 8.26
N LEU A 94 6.92 -5.83 8.45
CA LEU A 94 6.85 -6.46 9.78
C LEU A 94 8.28 -6.50 10.36
N ASN A 95 8.62 -5.48 11.13
CA ASN A 95 9.85 -5.42 11.91
C ASN A 95 9.50 -5.04 13.35
N SER A 96 10.34 -5.42 14.32
CA SER A 96 10.10 -5.16 15.74
C SER A 96 10.34 -3.71 16.16
N SER A 97 11.12 -2.96 15.37
CA SER A 97 11.42 -1.56 15.63
C SER A 97 10.35 -0.66 15.01
N PHE A 98 9.74 0.18 15.83
CA PHE A 98 8.74 1.17 15.40
C PHE A 98 9.35 2.58 15.46
N PRO A 99 9.91 3.08 14.34
CA PRO A 99 10.57 4.38 14.29
C PRO A 99 9.53 5.51 14.11
N LEU A 100 8.91 5.92 15.23
CA LEU A 100 7.86 6.95 15.23
C LEU A 100 8.35 8.29 14.67
N SER A 101 9.58 8.71 15.02
CA SER A 101 10.19 9.94 14.48
C SER A 101 10.27 9.91 12.96
N GLY A 102 10.60 8.76 12.37
CA GLY A 102 10.68 8.56 10.93
C GLY A 102 9.33 8.73 10.24
N PHE A 103 8.25 8.21 10.82
CA PHE A 103 6.91 8.34 10.25
C PHE A 103 6.39 9.77 10.30
N ILE A 104 6.57 10.46 11.43
CA ILE A 104 6.11 11.85 11.58
C ILE A 104 6.91 12.77 10.66
N LEU A 105 8.25 12.79 10.77
CA LEU A 105 9.06 13.73 10.02
C LEU A 105 9.07 13.39 8.52
N GLY A 106 9.13 12.10 8.17
CA GLY A 106 9.02 11.65 6.78
C GLY A 106 7.66 12.01 6.17
N GLY A 107 6.56 11.82 6.91
CA GLY A 107 5.22 12.20 6.48
C GLY A 107 5.07 13.71 6.24
N LEU A 108 5.63 14.54 7.13
CA LEU A 108 5.63 16.00 6.99
C LEU A 108 6.42 16.47 5.77
N ILE A 109 7.65 15.97 5.59
CA ILE A 109 8.49 16.30 4.43
C ILE A 109 7.82 15.84 3.13
N PHE A 110 7.24 14.65 3.12
CA PHE A 110 6.51 14.12 1.96
C PHE A 110 5.26 14.95 1.64
N GLY A 111 4.49 15.32 2.66
CA GLY A 111 3.33 16.20 2.53
C GLY A 111 3.69 17.58 1.97
N PHE A 112 4.70 18.22 2.53
CA PHE A 112 5.21 19.51 2.05
C PHE A 112 5.71 19.42 0.60
N GLY A 113 6.42 18.33 0.27
CA GLY A 113 6.84 18.03 -1.09
C GLY A 113 5.67 17.87 -2.07
N MET A 114 4.55 17.25 -1.65
CA MET A 114 3.35 17.14 -2.48
C MET A 114 2.70 18.50 -2.78
N VAL A 115 2.76 19.45 -1.83
CA VAL A 115 2.24 20.81 -2.03
C VAL A 115 3.11 21.57 -3.04
N ILE A 116 4.43 21.56 -2.87
CA ILE A 116 5.37 22.24 -3.79
C ILE A 116 5.34 21.60 -5.18
N GLY A 117 5.28 20.27 -5.25
CA GLY A 117 5.22 19.50 -6.49
C GLY A 117 3.87 19.59 -7.22
N GLY A 118 2.87 20.30 -6.67
CA GLY A 118 1.58 20.51 -7.30
C GLY A 118 0.73 19.24 -7.45
N GLY A 119 0.94 18.23 -6.60
CA GLY A 119 0.21 16.96 -6.63
C GLY A 119 0.95 15.80 -5.97
N CYS A 120 0.22 14.70 -5.77
CA CYS A 120 0.85 13.44 -5.34
C CYS A 120 1.60 12.77 -6.50
N PRO A 121 2.57 11.87 -6.23
CA PRO A 121 3.36 11.19 -7.27
C PRO A 121 2.51 10.50 -8.33
N GLY A 122 1.42 9.82 -7.93
CA GLY A 122 0.51 9.16 -8.86
C GLY A 122 -0.19 10.13 -9.82
N ARG A 123 -0.63 11.31 -9.33
CA ARG A 123 -1.24 12.33 -10.18
C ARG A 123 -0.23 12.93 -11.16
N ASN A 124 1.00 13.16 -10.71
CA ASN A 124 2.07 13.65 -11.59
C ASN A 124 2.41 12.62 -12.67
N LEU A 125 2.44 11.32 -12.36
CA LEU A 125 2.62 10.26 -13.35
C LEU A 125 1.54 10.29 -14.45
N MET A 126 0.28 10.53 -14.09
CA MET A 126 -0.79 10.70 -15.10
C MET A 126 -0.64 11.98 -15.91
N ARG A 127 -0.23 13.09 -15.30
CA ARG A 127 0.01 14.36 -16.02
C ARG A 127 1.14 14.20 -17.04
N VAL A 128 2.19 13.46 -16.70
CA VAL A 128 3.24 13.06 -17.64
C VAL A 128 2.65 12.31 -18.83
N GLY A 129 1.75 11.35 -18.57
CA GLY A 129 1.03 10.63 -19.62
C GLY A 129 0.13 11.51 -20.51
N ASN A 130 -0.30 12.69 -20.04
CA ASN A 130 -1.06 13.67 -20.83
C ASN A 130 -0.15 14.72 -21.52
N GLY A 131 1.18 14.61 -21.40
CA GLY A 131 2.14 15.52 -22.05
C GLY A 131 2.58 16.74 -21.21
N ASP A 132 2.38 16.73 -19.89
CA ASP A 132 2.81 17.83 -19.01
C ASP A 132 4.31 17.73 -18.68
N LEU A 133 5.12 18.58 -19.31
CA LEU A 133 6.58 18.62 -19.11
C LEU A 133 6.97 19.02 -17.68
N LYS A 134 6.18 19.88 -17.02
CA LYS A 134 6.43 20.25 -15.61
C LYS A 134 6.27 19.03 -14.70
N ALA A 135 5.22 18.25 -14.93
CA ALA A 135 4.99 17.02 -14.16
C ALA A 135 6.12 16.00 -14.35
N LEU A 136 6.74 15.95 -15.54
CA LEU A 136 7.87 15.07 -15.83
C LEU A 136 9.08 15.42 -14.98
N VAL A 137 9.43 16.71 -14.93
CA VAL A 137 10.56 17.21 -14.13
C VAL A 137 10.31 16.92 -12.65
N VAL A 138 9.10 17.19 -12.14
CA VAL A 138 8.74 16.92 -10.74
C VAL A 138 8.84 15.43 -10.44
N LEU A 139 8.35 14.56 -11.32
CA LEU A 139 8.39 13.12 -11.14
C LEU A 139 9.83 12.58 -11.11
N LEU A 140 10.71 13.09 -11.98
CA LEU A 140 12.13 12.74 -11.97
C LEU A 140 12.82 13.16 -10.67
N LEU A 141 12.53 14.36 -10.17
CA LEU A 141 13.08 14.85 -8.90
C LEU A 141 12.60 14.00 -7.71
N ILE A 142 11.31 13.63 -7.67
CA ILE A 142 10.77 12.74 -6.64
C ILE A 142 11.45 11.37 -6.70
N GLY A 143 11.60 10.79 -7.90
CA GLY A 143 12.28 9.52 -8.09
C GLY A 143 13.74 9.56 -7.65
N TRP A 144 14.45 10.64 -7.99
CA TRP A 144 15.84 10.84 -7.61
C TRP A 144 16.00 11.03 -6.10
N ALA A 145 15.16 11.87 -5.48
CA ALA A 145 15.14 12.05 -4.03
C ALA A 145 14.83 10.74 -3.31
N GLY A 146 13.89 9.94 -3.82
CA GLY A 146 13.56 8.61 -3.30
C GLY A 146 14.74 7.64 -3.40
N TYR A 147 15.44 7.62 -4.53
CA TYR A 147 16.64 6.81 -4.71
C TYR A 147 17.74 7.19 -3.72
N MET A 148 17.98 8.51 -3.55
CA MET A 148 18.95 9.03 -2.59
C MET A 148 18.59 8.72 -1.14
N ALA A 149 17.30 8.67 -0.80
CA ALA A 149 16.81 8.29 0.52
C ALA A 149 16.97 6.79 0.84
N MET A 150 16.81 5.92 -0.17
CA MET A 150 16.91 4.47 0.03
C MET A 150 18.35 3.96 -0.02
N ARG A 151 19.15 4.43 -0.99
CA ARG A 151 20.51 3.90 -1.25
C ARG A 151 21.61 4.96 -1.25
N GLY A 152 21.26 6.23 -1.13
CA GLY A 152 22.21 7.33 -1.22
C GLY A 152 22.66 7.87 0.13
N ILE A 153 23.22 9.07 0.08
CA ILE A 153 23.79 9.78 1.23
C ILE A 153 22.78 10.07 2.36
N LEU A 154 21.48 10.09 2.04
CA LEU A 154 20.41 10.33 3.00
C LEU A 154 20.06 9.08 3.83
N ALA A 155 20.63 7.91 3.51
CA ALA A 155 20.40 6.70 4.27
C ALA A 155 20.92 6.81 5.72
N THR A 156 22.13 7.35 5.93
CA THR A 156 22.70 7.49 7.28
C THR A 156 21.93 8.51 8.14
N PRO A 157 21.62 9.73 7.64
CA PRO A 157 20.73 10.66 8.35
C PRO A 157 19.35 10.07 8.63
N ARG A 158 18.78 9.30 7.69
CA ARG A 158 17.48 8.63 7.89
C ARG A 158 17.53 7.67 9.06
N ILE A 159 18.57 6.83 9.16
CA ILE A 159 18.71 5.87 10.26
C ILE A 159 18.89 6.62 11.59
N TRP A 160 19.74 7.65 11.61
CA TRP A 160 19.93 8.48 12.80
C TRP A 160 18.62 9.11 13.26
N LEU A 161 17.86 9.70 12.33
CA LEU A 161 16.55 10.29 12.58
C LEU A 161 15.53 9.25 13.09
N GLN A 162 15.50 8.07 12.49
CA GLN A 162 14.61 6.97 12.89
C GLN A 162 14.90 6.46 14.30
N ASN A 163 16.15 6.54 14.74
CA ASN A 163 16.56 6.10 16.07
C ASN A 163 16.26 7.13 17.18
N LEU A 164 15.98 8.40 16.86
CA LEU A 164 15.70 9.44 17.87
C LEU A 164 14.46 9.15 18.73
N LEU A 165 13.37 8.68 18.12
CA LEU A 165 12.20 8.13 18.81
C LEU A 165 11.84 6.80 18.15
N SER A 166 12.60 5.77 18.49
CA SER A 166 12.24 4.39 18.16
C SER A 166 11.67 3.70 19.39
N PHE A 167 10.46 3.16 19.25
CA PHE A 167 9.90 2.25 20.24
C PHE A 167 10.26 0.83 19.82
N ASN A 168 11.12 0.17 20.59
CA ASN A 168 11.45 -1.23 20.37
C ASN A 168 10.46 -2.11 21.15
N TRP A 169 9.50 -2.69 20.42
CA TRP A 169 8.51 -3.61 20.98
C TRP A 169 9.12 -4.94 21.44
N SER A 170 10.37 -5.21 21.03
CA SER A 170 11.17 -6.34 21.49
C SER A 170 11.36 -6.38 23.02
N ALA A 171 11.40 -5.21 23.69
CA ALA A 171 11.46 -5.15 25.15
C ALA A 171 10.20 -5.70 25.85
N TRP A 172 9.11 -5.89 25.10
CA TRP A 172 7.81 -6.37 25.59
C TRP A 172 7.45 -7.75 25.00
N ASN A 173 8.42 -8.47 24.44
CA ASN A 173 8.26 -9.80 23.86
C ASN A 173 7.27 -9.87 22.67
N ILE A 174 7.06 -8.75 21.97
CA ILE A 174 6.21 -8.65 20.78
C ILE A 174 7.14 -8.68 19.54
N PRO A 175 6.98 -9.68 18.64
CA PRO A 175 7.93 -9.91 17.54
C PRO A 175 7.86 -8.84 16.44
N ASP A 176 6.68 -8.26 16.19
CA ASP A 176 6.45 -7.38 15.04
C ASP A 176 5.56 -6.17 15.37
N GLN A 177 5.78 -5.07 14.64
CA GLN A 177 4.94 -3.85 14.69
C GLN A 177 3.54 -3.99 14.05
N GLY A 178 3.14 -5.19 13.66
CA GLY A 178 1.82 -5.44 13.11
C GLY A 178 0.73 -5.13 14.15
N MET A 179 -0.35 -4.48 13.73
CA MET A 179 -1.48 -4.23 14.65
C MET A 179 -2.00 -5.54 15.27
N ALA A 180 -2.02 -6.63 14.49
CA ALA A 180 -2.41 -7.95 14.98
C ALA A 180 -1.44 -8.55 16.02
N THR A 181 -0.13 -8.38 15.85
CA THR A 181 0.88 -8.90 16.79
C THR A 181 0.95 -8.07 18.05
N ILE A 182 0.79 -6.75 17.96
CA ILE A 182 0.75 -5.85 19.13
C ILE A 182 -0.47 -6.20 20.00
N ILE A 183 -1.68 -6.23 19.40
CA ILE A 183 -2.90 -6.52 20.16
C ILE A 183 -2.86 -7.98 20.66
N GLY A 184 -2.38 -8.93 19.84
CA GLY A 184 -2.23 -10.33 20.22
C GLY A 184 -1.26 -10.53 21.38
N GLY A 185 -0.16 -9.77 21.43
CA GLY A 185 0.82 -9.79 22.51
C GLY A 185 0.28 -9.27 23.84
N PHE A 186 -0.59 -8.25 23.83
CA PHE A 186 -1.25 -7.76 25.05
C PHE A 186 -2.37 -8.69 25.55
N VAL A 187 -3.03 -9.42 24.65
CA VAL A 187 -4.18 -10.28 24.99
C VAL A 187 -3.77 -11.75 25.19
N GLY A 188 -2.57 -12.15 24.75
CA GLY A 188 -2.06 -13.53 24.86
C GLY A 188 -2.62 -14.49 23.81
N ILE A 189 -3.13 -13.98 22.69
CA ILE A 189 -3.78 -14.76 21.63
C ILE A 189 -2.79 -14.99 20.46
N PRO A 190 -2.74 -16.19 19.85
CA PRO A 190 -1.84 -16.49 18.74
C PRO A 190 -2.16 -15.66 17.48
N TYR A 191 -1.10 -15.28 16.75
CA TYR A 191 -1.16 -14.43 15.54
C TYR A 191 -2.16 -14.92 14.49
N GLU A 192 -2.25 -16.23 14.28
CA GLU A 192 -3.11 -16.83 13.26
C GLU A 192 -4.60 -16.52 13.46
N THR A 193 -5.02 -16.38 14.72
CA THR A 193 -6.41 -16.01 15.06
C THR A 193 -6.59 -14.50 15.12
N MET A 194 -5.56 -13.75 15.54
CA MET A 194 -5.63 -12.31 15.72
C MET A 194 -5.59 -11.54 14.39
N ALA A 195 -4.78 -12.01 13.44
CA ALA A 195 -4.59 -11.39 12.13
C ALA A 195 -5.89 -11.20 11.34
N PRO A 196 -6.73 -12.24 11.14
CA PRO A 196 -8.00 -12.06 10.44
C PRO A 196 -8.96 -11.16 11.22
N ILE A 197 -9.03 -11.26 12.56
CA ILE A 197 -9.93 -10.42 13.39
C ILE A 197 -9.58 -8.93 13.25
N VAL A 198 -8.29 -8.59 13.31
CA VAL A 198 -7.84 -7.21 13.14
C VAL A 198 -8.06 -6.74 11.71
N ALA A 199 -7.77 -7.57 10.71
CA ALA A 199 -8.03 -7.23 9.31
C ALA A 199 -9.53 -6.97 9.05
N PHE A 200 -10.42 -7.87 9.49
CA PHE A 200 -11.86 -7.71 9.32
C PHE A 200 -12.43 -6.52 10.11
N SER A 201 -11.91 -6.23 11.31
CA SER A 201 -12.37 -5.06 12.08
C SER A 201 -11.95 -3.75 11.42
N VAL A 202 -10.72 -3.64 10.90
CA VAL A 202 -10.24 -2.47 10.15
C VAL A 202 -11.01 -2.29 8.85
N ILE A 203 -11.20 -3.38 8.08
CA ILE A 203 -12.03 -3.35 6.86
C ILE A 203 -13.46 -2.92 7.20
N GLY A 204 -14.06 -3.50 8.23
CA GLY A 204 -15.42 -3.15 8.69
C GLY A 204 -15.54 -1.68 9.09
N ALA A 205 -14.59 -1.15 9.86
CA ALA A 205 -14.56 0.25 10.25
C ALA A 205 -14.43 1.18 9.04
N LEU A 206 -13.57 0.86 8.08
CA LEU A 206 -13.42 1.61 6.84
C LEU A 206 -14.68 1.57 5.97
N LEU A 207 -15.33 0.40 5.85
CA LEU A 207 -16.59 0.26 5.11
C LEU A 207 -17.72 1.05 5.77
N VAL A 208 -17.87 0.97 7.09
CA VAL A 208 -18.84 1.78 7.84
C VAL A 208 -18.56 3.26 7.62
N PHE A 209 -17.30 3.69 7.72
CA PHE A 209 -16.92 5.07 7.45
C PHE A 209 -17.30 5.50 6.02
N CYS A 210 -17.04 4.68 5.00
CA CYS A 210 -17.38 4.99 3.62
C CYS A 210 -18.90 5.06 3.40
N PHE A 211 -19.66 4.05 3.85
CA PHE A 211 -21.08 3.91 3.57
C PHE A 211 -22.01 4.66 4.54
N LYS A 212 -21.50 5.26 5.61
CA LYS A 212 -22.27 6.12 6.53
C LYS A 212 -22.83 7.38 5.86
N ASP A 213 -22.17 7.86 4.81
CA ASP A 213 -22.53 9.12 4.14
C ASP A 213 -23.44 8.89 2.93
N PRO A 214 -24.66 9.47 2.91
CA PRO A 214 -25.59 9.33 1.79
C PRO A 214 -25.09 9.96 0.48
N ALA A 215 -24.22 10.98 0.54
CA ALA A 215 -23.64 11.62 -0.65
C ALA A 215 -22.63 10.69 -1.35
N PHE A 216 -21.89 9.88 -0.59
CA PHE A 216 -20.97 8.88 -1.14
C PHE A 216 -21.72 7.72 -1.82
N ARG A 217 -22.79 7.24 -1.18
CA ARG A 217 -23.65 6.17 -1.73
C ARG A 217 -24.28 6.53 -3.07
N ARG A 218 -24.56 7.82 -3.31
CA ARG A 218 -25.15 8.32 -4.55
C ARG A 218 -24.13 8.54 -5.69
N SER A 219 -22.83 8.35 -5.42
CA SER A 219 -21.75 8.64 -6.37
C SER A 219 -21.07 7.37 -6.91
N PRO A 220 -21.61 6.74 -7.97
CA PRO A 220 -21.08 5.47 -8.48
C PRO A 220 -19.63 5.60 -8.98
N ARG A 221 -19.23 6.77 -9.46
CA ARG A 221 -17.84 7.05 -9.89
C ARG A 221 -16.82 6.95 -8.76
N HIS A 222 -17.18 7.39 -7.56
CA HIS A 222 -16.26 7.35 -6.40
C HIS A 222 -16.23 5.97 -5.74
N ILE A 223 -17.31 5.21 -5.84
CA ILE A 223 -17.34 3.80 -5.42
C ILE A 223 -16.49 2.95 -6.37
N ALA A 224 -16.66 3.13 -7.68
CA ALA A 224 -15.85 2.43 -8.68
C ALA A 224 -14.35 2.70 -8.49
N ALA A 225 -13.97 3.94 -8.17
CA ALA A 225 -12.59 4.34 -7.88
C ALA A 225 -11.98 3.69 -6.63
N GLY A 226 -12.80 3.24 -5.68
CA GLY A 226 -12.34 2.57 -4.47
C GLY A 226 -12.31 1.04 -4.59
N VAL A 227 -12.93 0.48 -5.63
CA VAL A 227 -13.02 -0.98 -5.81
C VAL A 227 -12.10 -1.48 -6.92
N LEU A 228 -11.88 -0.67 -7.96
CA LEU A 228 -11.02 -0.94 -9.11
C LEU A 228 -9.68 -0.23 -8.97
#